data_AF-A0A4Q3EG91-F1
#
_entry.id   AF-A0A4Q3EG91-F1
#
_cell.length_a   1.000
_cell.length_b   1.000
_cell.length_c   1.000
_cell.angle_alpha   90.00
_cell.angle_beta   90.00
_cell.angle_gamma   90.00
#
_symmetry.space_group_name_H-M   'P 1'
#
loop_
_entity.id
_entity.type
_entity.pdbx_description
1 polymer ?
#
loop_
_entity_poly.entity_id
_entity_poly.type
_entity_poly.pdbx_seq_one_letter_code
_entity_poly.pdbx_strand_id
1 'polypeptide(L)'
;FWGDAGLVDSTARREFFAQCKKAGVVGLKLDFFTGETQDITQWQEAALKDAAKLQLMLDFHGTYKPAGQEYTWPNEMTREGIRGLEYGTDNTVWSTHNTIVPFTRFLAGHADYTPFSLRSDVAKGTTLAHQVASVALFTSPLMVLGAFPDSLLKSPVKDIIKVIPTIWDETIVLPPSEIGEIAVYARRSGKVWVVSVLNSATAKNVTVNLSFLGAGSWHASEMKESGVTNIVTVSKANYTSGSQVNLTLPAGGGYLARFDQ
;
A
#
# COMPACT_ATOMS: atom_id res chain seq x y z
N PHE A 1 24.29 -11.60 -13.35
CA PHE A 1 24.06 -11.79 -11.91
C PHE A 1 22.66 -11.28 -11.63
N TRP A 2 21.80 -12.14 -11.13
CA TRP A 2 20.46 -11.78 -10.67
C TRP A 2 20.38 -12.13 -9.19
N GLY A 3 19.70 -11.31 -8.38
CA GLY A 3 19.53 -11.56 -6.95
C GLY A 3 20.70 -11.07 -6.09
N ASP A 4 20.48 -11.11 -4.76
CA ASP A 4 21.53 -10.86 -3.78
C ASP A 4 22.75 -11.78 -3.99
N ALA A 5 23.92 -11.15 -4.07
CA ALA A 5 25.18 -11.85 -4.34
C ALA A 5 25.40 -12.99 -3.32
N GLY A 6 25.63 -14.20 -3.82
CA GLY A 6 25.90 -15.38 -2.99
C GLY A 6 24.69 -16.30 -2.72
N LEU A 7 23.46 -15.91 -3.09
CA LEU A 7 22.26 -16.75 -2.87
C LEU A 7 21.80 -17.52 -4.12
N VAL A 8 22.53 -17.40 -5.24
CA VAL A 8 22.24 -18.14 -6.48
C VAL A 8 22.40 -19.65 -6.27
N ASP A 9 23.46 -20.07 -5.56
CA ASP A 9 23.65 -21.47 -5.19
C ASP A 9 22.64 -21.90 -4.14
N SER A 10 22.02 -23.07 -4.37
CA SER A 10 20.94 -23.55 -3.51
C SER A 10 21.40 -23.95 -2.12
N THR A 11 22.65 -24.43 -1.97
CA THR A 11 23.20 -24.82 -0.67
C THR A 11 23.53 -23.57 0.14
N ALA A 12 24.22 -22.60 -0.45
CA ALA A 12 24.50 -21.32 0.16
C ALA A 12 23.21 -20.59 0.61
N ARG A 13 22.17 -20.59 -0.23
CA ARG A 13 20.86 -20.00 0.14
C ARG A 13 20.23 -20.69 1.35
N ARG A 14 20.19 -22.02 1.38
CA ARG A 14 19.61 -22.77 2.50
C ARG A 14 20.40 -22.57 3.79
N GLU A 15 21.72 -22.55 3.71
CA GLU A 15 22.60 -22.28 4.85
C GLU A 15 22.39 -20.87 5.39
N PHE A 16 22.32 -19.87 4.51
CA PHE A 16 22.03 -18.48 4.89
C PHE A 16 20.66 -18.38 5.57
N PHE A 17 19.59 -18.94 4.99
CA PHE A 17 18.27 -18.91 5.60
C PHE A 17 18.25 -19.61 6.97
N ALA A 18 18.95 -20.73 7.12
CA ALA A 18 19.08 -21.43 8.41
C ALA A 18 19.81 -20.56 9.46
N GLN A 19 20.85 -19.83 9.06
CA GLN A 19 21.54 -18.87 9.94
C GLN A 19 20.62 -17.72 10.35
N CYS A 20 19.88 -17.13 9.40
CA CYS A 20 18.89 -16.10 9.68
C CYS A 20 17.85 -16.60 10.70
N LYS A 21 17.29 -17.79 10.48
CA LYS A 21 16.33 -18.39 11.41
C LYS A 21 16.94 -18.61 12.80
N LYS A 22 18.17 -19.13 12.88
CA LYS A 22 18.91 -19.32 14.14
C LYS A 22 19.14 -17.99 14.87
N ALA A 23 19.33 -16.90 14.13
CA ALA A 23 19.47 -15.55 14.67
C ALA A 23 18.14 -14.89 15.09
N GLY A 24 16.99 -15.55 14.86
CA GLY A 24 15.67 -15.03 15.21
C GLY A 24 15.02 -14.15 14.14
N VAL A 25 15.60 -14.09 12.92
CA VAL A 25 14.98 -13.40 11.79
C VAL A 25 13.66 -14.09 11.42
N VAL A 26 12.64 -13.29 11.09
CA VAL A 26 11.29 -13.76 10.73
C VAL A 26 10.97 -13.67 9.23
N GLY A 27 11.81 -12.95 8.47
CA GLY A 27 11.66 -12.82 7.04
C GLY A 27 12.83 -12.07 6.41
N LEU A 28 12.88 -12.11 5.08
CA LEU A 28 13.97 -11.57 4.27
C LEU A 28 13.39 -10.74 3.13
N LYS A 29 14.03 -9.60 2.86
CA LYS A 29 13.84 -8.85 1.63
C LYS A 29 15.00 -9.17 0.69
N LEU A 30 14.70 -9.72 -0.47
CA LEU A 30 15.68 -10.18 -1.44
C LEU A 30 15.54 -9.36 -2.72
N ASP A 31 16.64 -8.89 -3.31
CA ASP A 31 16.59 -7.82 -4.32
C ASP A 31 17.43 -8.14 -5.57
N PHE A 32 17.30 -7.30 -6.61
CA PHE A 32 18.07 -7.26 -7.86
C PHE A 32 17.81 -8.42 -8.83
N PHE A 33 16.57 -8.90 -8.90
CA PHE A 33 16.12 -9.93 -9.87
C PHE A 33 15.72 -9.34 -11.23
N THR A 34 16.66 -8.74 -11.95
CA THR A 34 16.32 -8.02 -13.19
C THR A 34 15.67 -8.95 -14.25
N GLY A 35 14.38 -8.79 -14.51
CA GLY A 35 13.63 -9.52 -15.56
C GLY A 35 12.80 -10.71 -15.07
N GLU A 36 12.22 -11.46 -16.02
CA GLU A 36 11.27 -12.56 -15.79
C GLU A 36 11.67 -13.81 -16.60
N THR A 37 12.95 -14.16 -16.58
CA THR A 37 13.43 -15.38 -17.24
C THR A 37 13.03 -16.62 -16.43
N GLN A 38 12.94 -17.78 -17.08
CA GLN A 38 12.59 -19.04 -16.42
C GLN A 38 13.51 -19.35 -15.22
N ASP A 39 14.81 -19.07 -15.33
CA ASP A 39 15.75 -19.31 -14.23
C ASP A 39 15.46 -18.43 -13.02
N ILE A 40 15.09 -17.16 -13.22
CA ILE A 40 14.72 -16.23 -12.15
C ILE A 40 13.43 -16.70 -11.46
N THR A 41 12.41 -17.05 -12.24
CA THR A 41 11.12 -17.48 -11.68
C THR A 41 11.26 -18.78 -10.90
N GLN A 42 12.01 -19.76 -11.43
CA GLN A 42 12.32 -21.01 -10.71
C GLN A 42 13.14 -20.76 -9.44
N TRP A 43 14.10 -19.84 -9.48
CA TRP A 43 14.90 -19.49 -8.30
C TRP A 43 14.03 -18.86 -7.20
N GLN A 44 13.14 -17.92 -7.54
CA GLN A 44 12.25 -17.29 -6.55
C GLN A 44 11.29 -18.30 -5.93
N GLU A 45 10.74 -19.21 -6.74
CA GLU A 45 9.92 -20.32 -6.24
C GLU A 45 10.70 -21.25 -5.31
N ALA A 46 11.95 -21.58 -5.65
CA ALA A 46 12.82 -22.38 -4.79
C ALA A 46 13.18 -21.65 -3.48
N ALA A 47 13.40 -20.33 -3.54
CA ALA A 47 13.62 -19.50 -2.35
C ALA A 47 12.38 -19.51 -1.44
N LEU A 48 11.17 -19.35 -1.99
CA LEU A 48 9.92 -19.44 -1.23
C LEU A 48 9.76 -20.80 -0.55
N LYS A 49 10.00 -21.89 -1.28
CA LYS A 49 9.99 -23.27 -0.76
C LYS A 49 10.96 -23.45 0.41
N ASP A 50 12.20 -22.98 0.25
CA ASP A 50 13.23 -23.13 1.28
C ASP A 50 12.95 -22.25 2.51
N ALA A 51 12.46 -21.03 2.31
CA ALA A 51 12.05 -20.12 3.38
C ALA A 51 10.83 -20.65 4.16
N ALA A 52 9.85 -21.23 3.47
CA ALA A 52 8.64 -21.78 4.09
C ALA A 52 8.97 -22.91 5.09
N LYS A 53 9.93 -23.80 4.76
CA LYS A 53 10.41 -24.87 5.67
C LYS A 53 10.96 -24.33 6.99
N LEU A 54 11.46 -23.10 6.99
CA LEU A 54 12.04 -22.41 8.14
C LEU A 54 11.09 -21.39 8.78
N GLN A 55 9.85 -21.31 8.29
CA GLN A 55 8.86 -20.31 8.69
C GLN A 55 9.41 -18.88 8.52
N LEU A 56 10.07 -18.61 7.40
CA LEU A 56 10.53 -17.29 7.00
C LEU A 56 9.60 -16.71 5.94
N MET A 57 9.22 -15.45 6.12
CA MET A 57 8.52 -14.62 5.15
C MET A 57 9.49 -14.04 4.11
N LEU A 58 9.05 -13.85 2.87
CA LEU A 58 9.86 -13.22 1.82
C LEU A 58 9.17 -11.97 1.24
N ASP A 59 9.99 -10.98 0.91
CA ASP A 59 9.68 -9.80 0.09
C ASP A 59 10.69 -9.75 -1.06
N PHE A 60 10.23 -9.69 -2.31
CA PHE A 60 11.12 -9.65 -3.48
C PHE A 60 11.15 -8.26 -4.13
N HIS A 61 12.34 -7.68 -4.29
CA HIS A 61 12.58 -6.42 -4.98
C HIS A 61 13.35 -6.59 -6.28
N GLY A 62 13.35 -5.54 -7.11
CA GLY A 62 13.98 -5.57 -8.43
C GLY A 62 13.40 -6.66 -9.31
N THR A 63 12.10 -6.97 -9.20
CA THR A 63 11.46 -8.16 -9.76
C THR A 63 10.23 -7.83 -10.63
N TYR A 64 9.59 -8.84 -11.22
CA TYR A 64 8.37 -8.72 -12.01
C TYR A 64 7.11 -8.75 -11.12
N LYS A 65 5.98 -8.30 -11.68
CA LYS A 65 4.67 -8.33 -11.02
C LYS A 65 4.30 -9.75 -10.52
N PRO A 66 3.46 -9.90 -9.48
CA PRO A 66 2.95 -11.20 -9.10
C PRO A 66 2.03 -11.76 -10.19
N ALA A 67 1.81 -13.06 -10.10
CA ALA A 67 0.96 -13.85 -10.98
C ALA A 67 0.26 -14.98 -10.19
N GLY A 68 0.03 -14.80 -8.89
CA GLY A 68 -0.61 -15.78 -8.00
C GLY A 68 0.36 -16.60 -7.15
N GLN A 69 1.65 -16.23 -7.10
CA GLN A 69 2.63 -16.89 -6.23
C GLN A 69 2.21 -16.84 -4.76
N GLU A 70 1.59 -15.75 -4.30
CA GLU A 70 1.09 -15.59 -2.94
C GLU A 70 0.01 -16.61 -2.54
N TYR A 71 -0.74 -17.14 -3.52
CA TYR A 71 -1.71 -18.19 -3.26
C TYR A 71 -1.03 -19.55 -3.06
N THR A 72 0.03 -19.81 -3.81
CA THR A 72 0.81 -21.06 -3.73
C THR A 72 1.75 -21.05 -2.52
N TRP A 73 2.36 -19.89 -2.26
CA TRP A 73 3.36 -19.63 -1.23
C TRP A 73 2.92 -18.43 -0.40
N PRO A 74 2.05 -18.62 0.61
CA PRO A 74 1.54 -17.53 1.44
C PRO A 74 2.63 -16.88 2.33
N ASN A 75 3.85 -17.43 2.35
CA ASN A 75 5.01 -16.77 2.95
C ASN A 75 5.64 -15.72 2.02
N GLU A 76 5.21 -15.59 0.76
CA GLU A 76 5.47 -14.39 -0.04
C GLU A 76 4.56 -13.26 0.45
N MET A 77 5.12 -12.34 1.24
CA MET A 77 4.33 -11.30 1.88
C MET A 77 4.10 -10.12 0.96
N THR A 78 5.09 -9.78 0.15
CA THR A 78 4.95 -8.78 -0.88
C THR A 78 6.06 -8.90 -1.93
N ARG A 79 6.03 -8.05 -2.96
CA ARG A 79 7.12 -7.84 -3.91
C ARG A 79 7.03 -6.46 -4.51
N GLU A 80 8.12 -5.91 -5.01
CA GLU A 80 8.13 -4.63 -5.73
C GLU A 80 7.36 -4.76 -7.06
N GLY A 81 8.05 -5.01 -8.17
CA GLY A 81 7.46 -5.05 -9.52
C GLY A 81 6.58 -3.83 -9.82
N ILE A 82 6.82 -2.70 -9.16
CA ILE A 82 6.04 -1.47 -9.24
C ILE A 82 7.02 -0.30 -9.15
N ARG A 83 6.73 0.78 -9.86
CA ARG A 83 7.44 2.04 -9.64
C ARG A 83 6.99 2.65 -8.31
N GLY A 84 7.77 2.44 -7.24
CA GLY A 84 7.50 2.95 -5.89
C GLY A 84 8.10 4.33 -5.61
N LEU A 85 7.86 4.88 -4.41
CA LEU A 85 8.38 6.19 -3.99
C LEU A 85 9.92 6.26 -3.89
N GLU A 86 10.60 5.13 -3.96
CA GLU A 86 12.07 5.07 -4.01
C GLU A 86 12.70 5.81 -5.20
N TYR A 87 11.96 5.99 -6.30
CA TYR A 87 12.39 6.84 -7.42
C TYR A 87 12.52 8.34 -7.04
N GLY A 88 12.07 8.71 -5.84
CA GLY A 88 12.47 9.92 -5.15
C GLY A 88 12.13 11.20 -5.91
N THR A 89 13.16 11.95 -6.27
CA THR A 89 13.06 13.32 -6.84
C THR A 89 13.05 13.34 -8.36
N ASP A 90 12.67 12.24 -9.00
CA ASP A 90 12.56 12.20 -10.45
C ASP A 90 11.33 13.00 -10.97
N ASN A 91 11.07 12.91 -12.27
CA ASN A 91 9.98 13.65 -12.92
C ASN A 91 8.64 12.90 -12.88
N THR A 92 8.47 11.88 -12.04
CA THR A 92 7.21 11.14 -11.92
C THR A 92 6.12 12.06 -11.37
N VAL A 93 4.96 12.08 -12.03
CA VAL A 93 3.76 12.76 -11.52
C VAL A 93 3.05 11.79 -10.58
N TRP A 94 3.47 11.78 -9.31
CA TRP A 94 3.03 10.77 -8.33
C TRP A 94 1.51 10.72 -8.15
N SER A 95 0.81 11.86 -8.17
CA SER A 95 -0.66 11.89 -8.05
C SER A 95 -1.35 11.11 -9.17
N THR A 96 -0.90 11.25 -10.41
CA THR A 96 -1.43 10.51 -11.56
C THR A 96 -0.98 9.05 -11.56
N HIS A 97 0.29 8.78 -11.24
CA HIS A 97 0.77 7.39 -11.10
C HIS A 97 -0.05 6.60 -10.08
N ASN A 98 -0.34 7.22 -8.93
CA ASN A 98 -1.09 6.62 -7.82
C ASN A 98 -2.57 6.37 -8.14
N THR A 99 -3.13 7.05 -9.14
CA THR A 99 -4.49 6.80 -9.65
C THR A 99 -4.51 5.85 -10.86
N ILE A 100 -3.35 5.47 -11.42
CA ILE A 100 -3.23 4.47 -12.50
C ILE A 100 -2.96 3.07 -11.92
N VAL A 101 -1.99 2.95 -11.02
CA VAL A 101 -1.53 1.64 -10.52
C VAL A 101 -2.62 0.80 -9.84
N PRO A 102 -3.65 1.35 -9.15
CA PRO A 102 -4.74 0.55 -8.59
C PRO A 102 -5.51 -0.25 -9.65
N PHE A 103 -5.60 0.28 -10.87
CA PHE A 103 -6.37 -0.29 -11.98
C PHE A 103 -5.49 -0.98 -13.02
N THR A 104 -4.18 -1.12 -12.73
CA THR A 104 -3.22 -1.79 -13.63
C THR A 104 -2.35 -2.75 -12.84
N ARG A 105 -1.25 -2.27 -12.22
CA ARG A 105 -0.28 -3.12 -11.50
C ARG A 105 -0.90 -3.87 -10.32
N PHE A 106 -1.77 -3.23 -9.54
CA PHE A 106 -2.40 -3.90 -8.39
C PHE A 106 -3.47 -4.92 -8.79
N LEU A 107 -3.91 -4.97 -10.06
CA LEU A 107 -4.76 -6.07 -10.55
C LEU A 107 -4.00 -7.40 -10.59
N ALA A 108 -2.67 -7.35 -10.71
CA ALA A 108 -1.84 -8.55 -10.74
C ALA A 108 -1.63 -9.18 -9.36
N GLY A 109 -1.87 -8.41 -8.29
CA GLY A 109 -1.61 -8.82 -6.90
C GLY A 109 -0.95 -7.72 -6.08
N HIS A 110 -0.44 -8.09 -4.92
CA HIS A 110 0.19 -7.17 -3.97
C HIS A 110 1.39 -6.41 -4.57
N ALA A 111 1.79 -5.30 -3.96
CA ALA A 111 3.03 -4.61 -4.30
C ALA A 111 3.62 -3.84 -3.12
N ASP A 112 4.94 -3.93 -2.92
CA ASP A 112 5.69 -3.06 -2.02
C ASP A 112 5.99 -1.72 -2.72
N TYR A 113 4.97 -0.87 -2.77
CA TYR A 113 5.10 0.49 -3.30
C TYR A 113 5.92 1.41 -2.37
N THR A 114 6.10 1.03 -1.10
CA THR A 114 6.66 1.85 -0.02
C THR A 114 5.95 3.21 0.16
N PRO A 115 4.61 3.25 0.37
CA PRO A 115 3.87 4.50 0.45
C PRO A 115 4.29 5.37 1.65
N PHE A 116 3.76 6.59 1.67
CA PHE A 116 3.95 7.59 2.73
C PHE A 116 5.36 8.17 2.80
N SER A 117 5.47 9.43 2.39
CA SER A 117 6.66 10.27 2.63
C SER A 117 6.26 11.63 3.18
N LEU A 118 7.01 12.10 4.18
CA LEU A 118 6.91 13.47 4.71
C LEU A 118 7.86 14.44 4.02
N ARG A 119 8.69 13.94 3.09
CA ARG A 119 9.62 14.80 2.33
C ARG A 119 8.91 15.34 1.10
N SER A 120 8.85 16.66 0.96
CA SER A 120 8.16 17.33 -0.15
C SER A 120 8.77 17.09 -1.52
N ASP A 121 10.07 16.77 -1.57
CA ASP A 121 10.78 16.45 -2.80
C ASP A 121 10.43 15.05 -3.34
N VAL A 122 10.13 14.10 -2.45
CA VAL A 122 9.66 12.75 -2.79
C VAL A 122 8.14 12.70 -2.99
N ALA A 123 7.35 13.28 -2.08
CA ALA A 123 5.89 13.32 -2.17
C ALA A 123 5.36 14.38 -3.17
N LYS A 124 6.22 14.82 -4.11
CA LYS A 124 5.95 15.94 -5.02
C LYS A 124 4.64 15.73 -5.77
N GLY A 125 3.77 16.74 -5.72
CA GLY A 125 2.48 16.71 -6.41
C GLY A 125 1.40 15.88 -5.71
N THR A 126 1.62 15.45 -4.45
CA THR A 126 0.63 14.81 -3.59
C THR A 126 0.55 15.49 -2.24
N THR A 127 -0.61 15.46 -1.59
CA THR A 127 -0.81 16.03 -0.26
C THR A 127 -0.53 15.00 0.84
N LEU A 128 -0.47 15.45 2.10
CA LEU A 128 -0.39 14.56 3.26
C LEU A 128 -1.56 13.57 3.32
N ALA A 129 -2.81 13.99 3.04
CA ALA A 129 -3.94 13.05 3.06
C ALA A 129 -3.83 12.01 1.93
N HIS A 130 -3.30 12.38 0.75
CA HIS A 130 -3.01 11.43 -0.32
C HIS A 130 -1.97 10.39 0.12
N GLN A 131 -0.90 10.84 0.78
CA GLN A 131 0.16 9.97 1.30
C GLN A 131 -0.35 9.00 2.38
N VAL A 132 -1.32 9.40 3.19
CA VAL A 132 -1.95 8.50 4.18
C VAL A 132 -2.98 7.57 3.54
N ALA A 133 -3.79 8.09 2.61
CA ALA A 133 -4.79 7.31 1.91
C ALA A 133 -4.18 6.17 1.08
N SER A 134 -2.97 6.38 0.52
CA SER A 134 -2.27 5.36 -0.26
C SER A 134 -1.84 4.16 0.58
N VAL A 135 -1.54 4.35 1.88
CA VAL A 135 -1.24 3.26 2.83
C VAL A 135 -2.40 2.29 2.95
N ALA A 136 -3.65 2.77 2.89
CA ALA A 136 -4.83 1.91 2.96
C ALA A 136 -5.29 1.41 1.57
N LEU A 137 -5.05 2.20 0.51
CA LEU A 137 -5.50 1.87 -0.85
C LEU A 137 -4.61 0.82 -1.52
N PHE A 138 -3.29 0.90 -1.35
CA PHE A 138 -2.35 -0.03 -1.97
C PHE A 138 -2.32 -1.36 -1.21
N THR A 139 -2.53 -2.47 -1.93
CA THR A 139 -2.54 -3.80 -1.32
C THR A 139 -1.11 -4.29 -1.08
N SER A 140 -0.72 -4.40 0.19
CA SER A 140 0.53 -5.07 0.58
C SER A 140 0.38 -5.70 1.97
N PRO A 141 0.38 -7.05 2.09
CA PRO A 141 0.33 -7.73 3.39
C PRO A 141 1.47 -7.31 4.34
N LEU A 142 2.67 -7.06 3.79
CA LEU A 142 3.75 -6.34 4.44
C LEU A 142 3.75 -4.87 3.99
N MET A 143 3.26 -3.97 4.83
CA MET A 143 3.23 -2.54 4.53
C MET A 143 4.49 -1.84 5.03
N VAL A 144 5.35 -1.41 4.11
CA VAL A 144 6.57 -0.64 4.39
C VAL A 144 6.28 0.84 4.17
N LEU A 145 6.67 1.70 5.11
CA LEU A 145 6.45 3.15 5.01
C LEU A 145 7.76 3.88 4.64
N GLY A 146 7.70 4.75 3.63
CA GLY A 146 8.83 5.55 3.13
C GLY A 146 9.19 6.75 4.01
N ALA A 147 9.29 6.56 5.33
CA ALA A 147 9.52 7.64 6.28
C ALA A 147 10.55 7.28 7.37
N PHE A 148 11.30 8.29 7.83
CA PHE A 148 12.13 8.15 9.02
C PHE A 148 11.25 7.95 10.26
N PRO A 149 11.59 7.01 11.15
CA PRO A 149 10.81 6.74 12.37
C PRO A 149 10.53 8.00 13.20
N ASP A 150 11.55 8.83 13.43
CA ASP A 150 11.41 10.07 14.21
C ASP A 150 10.40 11.05 13.60
N SER A 151 10.39 11.17 12.27
CA SER A 151 9.45 12.03 11.56
C SER A 151 8.03 11.49 11.63
N LEU A 152 7.85 10.17 11.49
CA LEU A 152 6.55 9.52 11.63
C LEU A 152 6.00 9.67 13.07
N LEU A 153 6.82 9.51 14.10
CA LEU A 153 6.40 9.64 15.50
C LEU A 153 6.00 11.07 15.90
N LYS A 154 6.53 12.08 15.20
CA LYS A 154 6.18 13.51 15.35
C LYS A 154 5.00 13.93 14.46
N SER A 155 4.64 13.11 13.48
CA SER A 155 3.60 13.45 12.51
C SER A 155 2.21 13.50 13.15
N PRO A 156 1.35 14.47 12.80
CA PRO A 156 -0.02 14.54 13.29
C PRO A 156 -0.87 13.34 12.84
N VAL A 157 -0.42 12.58 11.84
CA VAL A 157 -1.15 11.44 11.27
C VAL A 157 -0.74 10.08 11.81
N LYS A 158 0.21 10.04 12.75
CA LYS A 158 0.81 8.79 13.25
C LYS A 158 -0.23 7.80 13.81
N ASP A 159 -1.22 8.30 14.54
CA ASP A 159 -2.21 7.45 15.20
C ASP A 159 -3.28 6.95 14.23
N ILE A 160 -3.47 7.65 13.11
CA ILE A 160 -4.31 7.19 12.01
C ILE A 160 -3.58 6.09 11.23
N ILE A 161 -2.31 6.28 10.90
CA ILE A 161 -1.52 5.27 10.17
C ILE A 161 -1.43 3.95 10.94
N LYS A 162 -1.20 4.02 12.26
CA LYS A 162 -1.07 2.82 13.13
C LYS A 162 -2.29 1.89 13.09
N VAL A 163 -3.47 2.41 12.78
CA VAL A 163 -4.72 1.64 12.83
C VAL A 163 -5.22 1.22 11.44
N ILE A 164 -4.43 1.46 10.38
CA ILE A 164 -4.75 1.00 9.03
C ILE A 164 -4.39 -0.50 8.92
N PRO A 165 -5.37 -1.39 8.63
CA PRO A 165 -5.09 -2.79 8.35
C PRO A 165 -4.25 -2.97 7.09
N THR A 166 -3.42 -4.01 7.04
CA THR A 166 -2.69 -4.42 5.83
C THR A 166 -3.37 -5.57 5.08
N ILE A 167 -4.33 -6.23 5.74
CA ILE A 167 -5.17 -7.30 5.19
C ILE A 167 -6.65 -6.91 5.30
N TRP A 168 -7.42 -7.33 4.31
CA TRP A 168 -8.81 -6.91 4.13
C TRP A 168 -9.68 -8.13 3.84
N ASP A 169 -10.84 -8.19 4.46
CA ASP A 169 -11.88 -9.21 4.18
C ASP A 169 -12.62 -8.88 2.90
N GLU A 170 -12.74 -7.59 2.57
CA GLU A 170 -13.55 -7.10 1.47
C GLU A 170 -12.96 -5.82 0.89
N THR A 171 -13.00 -5.70 -0.42
CA THR A 171 -12.62 -4.48 -1.15
C THR A 171 -13.69 -4.17 -2.18
N ILE A 172 -14.17 -2.94 -2.17
CA ILE A 172 -15.15 -2.40 -3.11
C ILE A 172 -14.49 -1.20 -3.80
N VAL A 173 -14.38 -1.28 -5.12
CA VAL A 173 -14.04 -0.12 -5.96
C VAL A 173 -15.32 0.67 -6.15
N LEU A 174 -15.36 1.89 -5.64
CA LEU A 174 -16.58 2.70 -5.61
C LEU A 174 -16.81 3.40 -6.96
N PRO A 175 -18.09 3.65 -7.35
CA PRO A 175 -18.46 4.17 -8.66
C PRO A 175 -17.74 5.43 -9.16
N PRO A 176 -17.33 6.40 -8.30
CA PRO A 176 -16.61 7.57 -8.79
C PRO A 176 -15.19 7.31 -9.30
N SER A 177 -14.67 6.08 -9.17
CA SER A 177 -13.32 5.73 -9.60
C SER A 177 -13.16 5.80 -11.13
N GLU A 178 -12.05 6.39 -11.57
CA GLU A 178 -11.67 6.50 -12.98
C GLU A 178 -10.14 6.42 -13.10
N ILE A 179 -9.65 5.51 -13.94
CA ILE A 179 -8.20 5.24 -14.08
C ILE A 179 -7.45 6.51 -14.49
N GLY A 180 -6.39 6.83 -13.75
CA GLY A 180 -5.58 8.05 -13.98
C GLY A 180 -6.19 9.34 -13.46
N GLU A 181 -7.45 9.31 -13.03
CA GLU A 181 -8.20 10.49 -12.58
C GLU A 181 -8.44 10.47 -11.07
N ILE A 182 -9.03 9.40 -10.56
CA ILE A 182 -9.35 9.25 -9.13
C ILE A 182 -9.53 7.77 -8.77
N ALA A 183 -8.99 7.35 -7.63
CA ALA A 183 -9.23 6.02 -7.08
C ALA A 183 -10.01 6.15 -5.76
N VAL A 184 -11.20 5.55 -5.69
CA VAL A 184 -12.09 5.58 -4.51
C VAL A 184 -12.39 4.16 -4.08
N TYR A 185 -11.78 3.71 -2.97
CA TYR A 185 -11.88 2.34 -2.49
C TYR A 185 -12.53 2.33 -1.10
N ALA A 186 -13.45 1.39 -0.88
CA ALA A 186 -13.94 1.04 0.45
C ALA A 186 -13.46 -0.37 0.79
N ARG A 187 -12.77 -0.53 1.92
CA ARG A 187 -12.23 -1.83 2.34
C ARG A 187 -12.65 -2.17 3.76
N ARG A 188 -12.96 -3.44 4.02
CA ARG A 188 -13.39 -3.92 5.34
C ARG A 188 -12.35 -4.86 5.95
N SER A 189 -12.11 -4.72 7.24
CA SER A 189 -11.35 -5.67 8.06
C SER A 189 -12.12 -5.91 9.36
N GLY A 190 -12.66 -7.12 9.52
CA GLY A 190 -13.62 -7.44 10.57
C GLY A 190 -14.85 -6.53 10.47
N LYS A 191 -15.05 -5.70 11.50
CA LYS A 191 -16.17 -4.75 11.60
C LYS A 191 -15.80 -3.31 11.22
N VAL A 192 -14.56 -3.07 10.81
CA VAL A 192 -14.07 -1.73 10.47
C VAL A 192 -14.07 -1.55 8.96
N TRP A 193 -14.66 -0.46 8.50
CA TRP A 193 -14.53 -0.01 7.11
C TRP A 193 -13.51 1.12 7.01
N VAL A 194 -12.77 1.16 5.91
CA VAL A 194 -11.87 2.23 5.55
C VAL A 194 -12.18 2.69 4.14
N VAL A 195 -12.48 3.96 3.96
CA VAL A 195 -12.60 4.62 2.65
C VAL A 195 -11.31 5.37 2.38
N SER A 196 -10.70 5.10 1.23
CA SER A 196 -9.50 5.78 0.75
C SER A 196 -9.77 6.43 -0.60
N VAL A 197 -9.34 7.68 -0.75
CA VAL A 197 -9.43 8.44 -2.00
C VAL A 197 -8.07 9.00 -2.37
N LEU A 198 -7.67 8.76 -3.62
CA LEU A 198 -6.50 9.37 -4.24
C LEU A 198 -6.96 10.17 -5.45
N ASN A 199 -6.65 11.48 -5.47
CA ASN A 199 -6.95 12.35 -6.60
C ASN A 199 -5.70 12.61 -7.45
N SER A 200 -5.87 12.67 -8.77
CA SER A 200 -4.83 13.00 -9.74
C SER A 200 -4.50 14.50 -9.73
N ALA A 201 -3.81 14.98 -10.77
CA ALA A 201 -3.27 16.34 -10.86
C ALA A 201 -4.33 17.45 -11.01
N THR A 202 -5.61 17.12 -11.20
CA THR A 202 -6.70 18.09 -11.34
C THR A 202 -7.60 18.08 -10.11
N ALA A 203 -7.91 19.25 -9.54
CA ALA A 203 -8.84 19.37 -8.42
C ALA A 203 -10.24 18.83 -8.81
N LYS A 204 -10.91 18.15 -7.89
CA LYS A 204 -12.18 17.44 -8.17
C LYS A 204 -13.13 17.51 -6.98
N ASN A 205 -14.42 17.65 -7.26
CA ASN A 205 -15.47 17.39 -6.27
C ASN A 205 -15.98 15.97 -6.47
N VAL A 206 -16.11 15.20 -5.39
CA VAL A 206 -16.59 13.82 -5.45
C VAL A 206 -17.55 13.54 -4.31
N THR A 207 -18.62 12.81 -4.64
CA THR A 207 -19.57 12.30 -3.65
C THR A 207 -19.37 10.80 -3.48
N VAL A 208 -19.13 10.38 -2.23
CA VAL A 208 -18.97 8.98 -1.85
C VAL A 208 -20.24 8.51 -1.14
N ASN A 209 -20.94 7.54 -1.74
CA ASN A 209 -22.10 6.91 -1.13
C ASN A 209 -21.66 5.82 -0.15
N LEU A 210 -22.22 5.81 1.06
CA LEU A 210 -21.83 4.91 2.15
C LEU A 210 -22.72 3.66 2.27
N SER A 211 -23.44 3.27 1.22
CA SER A 211 -24.35 2.11 1.22
C SER A 211 -23.70 0.79 1.63
N PHE A 212 -22.38 0.65 1.46
CA PHE A 212 -21.60 -0.52 1.87
C PHE A 212 -21.49 -0.70 3.40
N LEU A 213 -21.74 0.34 4.21
CA LEU A 213 -21.64 0.25 5.66
C LEU A 213 -22.69 -0.71 6.27
N GLY A 214 -23.78 -1.00 5.56
CA GLY A 214 -24.87 -1.81 6.13
C GLY A 214 -25.63 -1.10 7.26
N ALA A 215 -26.54 -1.82 7.91
CA ALA A 215 -27.43 -1.24 8.92
C ALA A 215 -26.69 -0.83 10.20
N GLY A 216 -27.15 0.26 10.82
CA GLY A 216 -26.63 0.76 12.09
C GLY A 216 -26.12 2.20 12.01
N SER A 217 -25.59 2.68 13.15
CA SER A 217 -24.87 3.94 13.26
C SER A 217 -23.38 3.66 13.20
N TRP A 218 -22.65 4.47 12.44
CA TRP A 218 -21.23 4.31 12.22
C TRP A 218 -20.50 5.58 12.65
N HIS A 219 -19.56 5.43 13.58
CA HIS A 219 -18.62 6.47 13.98
C HIS A 219 -17.49 6.54 12.96
N ALA A 220 -17.31 7.71 12.35
CA ALA A 220 -16.21 7.97 11.43
C ALA A 220 -15.11 8.78 12.12
N SER A 221 -13.86 8.39 11.89
CA SER A 221 -12.69 9.25 12.04
C SER A 221 -12.16 9.60 10.65
N GLU A 222 -12.27 10.86 10.27
CA GLU A 222 -12.00 11.32 8.92
C GLU A 222 -10.74 12.17 8.86
N MET A 223 -9.87 11.90 7.91
CA MET A 223 -8.76 12.76 7.52
C MET A 223 -9.07 13.40 6.17
N LYS A 224 -9.13 14.73 6.17
CA LYS A 224 -9.33 15.55 4.97
C LYS A 224 -8.38 16.72 4.93
N GLU A 225 -8.18 17.26 3.72
CA GLU A 225 -7.46 18.51 3.53
C GLU A 225 -8.14 19.66 4.26
N SER A 226 -7.37 20.53 4.91
CA SER A 226 -7.88 21.69 5.66
C SER A 226 -7.96 22.98 4.83
N GLY A 227 -7.75 22.90 3.51
CA GLY A 227 -7.65 24.06 2.62
C GLY A 227 -6.26 24.71 2.57
N VAL A 228 -5.34 24.29 3.45
CA VAL A 228 -3.90 24.59 3.39
C VAL A 228 -3.16 23.30 3.07
N THR A 229 -2.26 23.35 2.08
CA THR A 229 -1.48 22.19 1.63
C THR A 229 -0.75 21.53 2.80
N ASN A 230 -0.88 20.21 2.93
CA ASN A 230 -0.22 19.38 3.95
C ASN A 230 -0.70 19.59 5.40
N ILE A 231 -1.82 20.26 5.60
CA ILE A 231 -2.52 20.29 6.89
C ILE A 231 -3.80 19.50 6.74
N VAL A 232 -3.96 18.49 7.59
CA VAL A 232 -5.15 17.65 7.64
C VAL A 232 -6.00 17.97 8.85
N THR A 233 -7.32 17.93 8.67
CA THR A 233 -8.28 17.99 9.77
C THR A 233 -8.72 16.57 10.09
N VAL A 234 -8.66 16.21 11.36
CA VAL A 234 -9.26 14.97 11.88
C VAL A 234 -10.61 15.31 12.50
N SER A 235 -11.70 14.87 11.87
CA SER A 235 -13.07 15.06 12.39
C SER A 235 -13.69 13.74 12.81
N LYS A 236 -14.62 13.82 13.77
CA LYS A 236 -15.50 12.72 14.15
C LYS A 236 -16.93 13.03 13.73
N ALA A 237 -17.60 12.07 13.10
CA ALA A 237 -18.96 12.21 12.62
C ALA A 237 -19.70 10.87 12.71
N ASN A 238 -21.04 10.92 12.64
CA ASN A 238 -21.89 9.73 12.63
C ASN A 238 -22.55 9.58 11.26
N TYR A 239 -22.55 8.37 10.74
CA TYR A 239 -23.11 8.03 9.44
C TYR A 239 -24.00 6.79 9.51
N THR A 240 -24.80 6.61 8.47
CA THR A 240 -25.57 5.39 8.20
C THR A 240 -25.30 4.94 6.77
N SER A 241 -25.79 3.77 6.37
CA SER A 241 -25.72 3.33 4.97
C SER A 241 -26.47 4.24 3.98
N GLY A 242 -27.41 5.06 4.45
CA GLY A 242 -28.08 6.06 3.61
C GLY A 242 -27.29 7.35 3.43
N SER A 243 -26.17 7.52 4.13
CA SER A 243 -25.39 8.74 4.13
C SER A 243 -24.44 8.86 2.94
N GLN A 244 -23.99 10.09 2.68
CA GLN A 244 -23.00 10.39 1.66
C GLN A 244 -21.94 11.36 2.22
N VAL A 245 -20.71 11.24 1.72
CA VAL A 245 -19.62 12.18 2.02
C VAL A 245 -19.32 12.99 0.77
N ASN A 246 -19.45 14.32 0.86
CA ASN A 246 -19.07 15.24 -0.21
C ASN A 246 -17.66 15.75 0.04
N LEU A 247 -16.77 15.52 -0.91
CA LEU A 247 -15.34 15.85 -0.81
C LEU A 247 -14.98 16.88 -1.87
N THR A 248 -14.24 17.91 -1.45
CA THR A 248 -13.54 18.84 -2.34
C THR A 248 -12.06 18.53 -2.25
N LEU A 249 -11.50 17.93 -3.30
CA LEU A 249 -10.13 17.44 -3.35
C LEU A 249 -9.26 18.41 -4.17
N PRO A 250 -8.15 18.93 -3.62
CA PRO A 250 -7.18 19.67 -4.42
C PRO A 250 -6.46 18.75 -5.41
N ALA A 251 -5.71 19.33 -6.34
CA ALA A 251 -4.77 18.60 -7.17
C ALA A 251 -3.81 17.77 -6.30
N GLY A 252 -3.68 16.48 -6.59
CA GLY A 252 -2.88 15.54 -5.80
C GLY A 252 -3.42 15.27 -4.39
N GLY A 253 -4.66 15.68 -4.11
CA GLY A 253 -5.32 15.51 -2.82
C GLY A 253 -5.66 14.05 -2.51
N GLY A 254 -6.12 13.83 -1.28
CA GLY A 254 -6.68 12.56 -0.86
C GLY A 254 -7.65 12.70 0.29
N TYR A 255 -8.22 11.57 0.69
CA TYR A 255 -9.11 11.44 1.84
C TYR A 255 -8.99 10.04 2.41
N LEU A 256 -9.03 9.94 3.73
CA LEU A 256 -9.13 8.67 4.44
C LEU A 256 -10.24 8.79 5.49
N ALA A 257 -11.15 7.83 5.56
CA ALA A 257 -12.06 7.71 6.69
C ALA A 257 -12.15 6.28 7.18
N ARG A 258 -12.05 6.13 8.50
CA ARG A 258 -12.27 4.87 9.21
C ARG A 258 -13.65 4.91 9.85
N PHE A 259 -14.45 3.89 9.61
CA PHE A 259 -15.79 3.74 10.15
C PHE A 259 -15.84 2.49 11.06
N ASP A 260 -16.34 2.67 12.27
CA ASP A 260 -16.62 1.62 13.24
C ASP A 260 -18.02 1.80 13.87
N GLN A 261 -18.65 0.72 14.32
CA GLN A 261 -19.95 0.73 15.01
C GLN A 261 -19.79 0.79 16.52
#